data_AF-A0A178K7L0-F1
#
_entry.id   AF-A0A178K7L0-F1
#
_cell.length_a   1.000
_cell.length_b   1.000
_cell.length_c   1.000
_cell.angle_alpha   90.00
_cell.angle_beta   90.00
_cell.angle_gamma   90.00
#
_symmetry.space_group_name_H-M   'P 1'
#
loop_
_entity.id
_entity.type
_entity.pdbx_description
1 polymer ?
#
loop_
_entity_poly.entity_id
_entity_poly.type
_entity_poly.pdbx_seq_one_letter_code
_entity_poly.pdbx_strand_id
1 'polypeptide(L)'
;MNNNLPSGYQPLKKLTICSNTLTGGGNLVSIGNELPVVIGRGSTPQIWLKAIGDSTTNELVPIVEKNKSMHPAIKVTVNNNSVLVLISGEVILSVKATSQDVMIVDKLDLRPIGLNLYGDTSSLSVGGNTFSRNSMHGGGTLIGFGA
;
A
#
# COMPACT_ATOMS: atom_id res chain seq x y z
N MET A 1 3.58 17.68 8.72
CA MET A 1 2.53 17.07 7.88
C MET A 1 2.08 15.80 8.59
N ASN A 2 0.95 15.85 9.31
CA ASN A 2 0.38 14.67 9.96
C ASN A 2 -0.50 13.97 8.93
N ASN A 3 0.04 13.00 8.21
CA ASN A 3 -0.79 12.11 7.41
C ASN A 3 -1.66 11.28 8.36
N ASN A 4 -2.92 11.02 8.00
CA ASN A 4 -3.87 10.22 8.79
C ASN A 4 -3.42 8.74 8.83
N LEU A 5 -2.41 8.44 9.65
CA LEU A 5 -1.90 7.09 9.84
C LEU A 5 -2.90 6.25 10.66
N PRO A 6 -3.14 4.99 10.28
CA PRO A 6 -4.09 4.15 10.99
C PRO A 6 -3.60 3.79 12.39
N SER A 7 -4.55 3.53 13.29
CA SER A 7 -4.25 3.15 14.67
C SER A 7 -3.40 1.88 14.72
N GLY A 8 -2.34 1.91 15.53
CA GLY A 8 -1.38 0.81 15.67
C GLY A 8 -0.38 0.67 14.51
N TYR A 9 -0.35 1.62 13.56
CA TYR A 9 0.70 1.68 12.56
C TYR A 9 2.07 1.87 13.20
N GLN A 10 3.04 1.10 12.71
CA GLN A 10 4.45 1.25 13.03
C GLN A 10 5.25 1.28 11.74
N PRO A 11 6.13 2.29 11.54
CA PRO A 11 6.86 2.46 10.28
C PRO A 11 7.89 1.35 10.06
N LEU A 12 8.14 1.07 8.79
CA LEU A 12 9.19 0.16 8.33
C LEU A 12 10.53 0.88 8.26
N LYS A 13 11.64 0.14 8.39
CA LYS A 13 12.97 0.67 8.03
C LYS A 13 13.17 0.68 6.52
N LYS A 14 12.65 -0.35 5.84
CA LYS A 14 12.76 -0.51 4.39
C LYS A 14 11.50 -1.14 3.81
N LEU A 15 11.02 -0.56 2.71
CA LEU A 15 9.95 -1.12 1.89
C LEU A 15 10.46 -1.19 0.45
N THR A 16 10.49 -2.39 -0.12
CA THR A 16 10.64 -2.54 -1.57
C THR A 16 9.26 -2.71 -2.17
N ILE A 17 8.92 -1.91 -3.16
CA ILE A 17 7.62 -1.90 -3.83
C ILE A 17 7.80 -1.82 -5.33
N CYS A 18 7.40 -2.92 -5.99
CA CYS A 18 7.39 -3.03 -7.44
C CYS A 18 8.70 -2.52 -8.09
N SER A 19 9.83 -3.12 -7.68
CA SER A 19 11.24 -2.76 -8.00
C SER A 19 11.85 -1.53 -7.32
N ASN A 20 11.06 -0.65 -6.69
CA ASN A 20 11.53 0.59 -6.08
C ASN A 20 11.76 0.40 -4.58
N THR A 21 12.73 1.09 -3.99
CA THR A 21 13.08 0.95 -2.57
C THR A 21 12.88 2.25 -1.82
N LEU A 22 12.12 2.21 -0.72
CA LEU A 22 11.96 3.30 0.24
C LEU A 22 12.67 2.93 1.54
N THR A 23 13.50 3.83 2.06
CA THR A 23 14.23 3.64 3.33
C THR A 23 14.06 4.83 4.25
N GLY A 24 14.07 4.57 5.57
CA GLY A 24 13.92 5.62 6.59
C GLY A 24 12.48 5.89 7.02
N GLY A 25 11.57 4.95 6.77
CA GLY A 25 10.13 5.14 6.96
C GLY A 25 9.51 5.93 5.81
N GLY A 26 8.18 5.98 5.75
CA GLY A 26 7.45 6.74 4.74
C GLY A 26 6.28 5.98 4.11
N ASN A 27 5.52 6.69 3.28
CA ASN A 27 4.36 6.16 2.56
C ASN A 27 4.60 6.20 1.05
N LEU A 28 3.98 5.28 0.31
CA LEU A 28 4.11 5.24 -1.15
C LEU A 28 3.36 6.41 -1.81
N VAL A 29 2.07 6.55 -1.50
CA VAL A 29 1.20 7.54 -2.15
C VAL A 29 0.36 8.24 -1.08
N SER A 30 0.14 9.54 -1.26
CA SER A 30 -0.93 10.28 -0.60
C SER A 30 -1.84 10.94 -1.63
N ILE A 31 -3.12 11.01 -1.31
CA ILE A 31 -4.13 11.74 -2.09
C ILE A 31 -4.74 12.75 -1.12
N GLY A 32 -4.41 14.03 -1.30
CA GLY A 32 -4.59 15.03 -0.24
C GLY A 32 -3.87 14.58 1.05
N ASN A 33 -4.63 14.44 2.14
CA ASN A 33 -4.11 13.99 3.44
C ASN A 33 -4.30 12.49 3.71
N GLU A 34 -4.86 11.77 2.74
CA GLU A 34 -5.22 10.36 2.88
C GLU A 34 -4.17 9.43 2.28
N LEU A 35 -4.05 8.24 2.87
CA LEU A 35 -3.11 7.20 2.47
C LEU A 35 -3.88 5.97 2.00
N PRO A 36 -3.98 5.72 0.68
CA PRO A 36 -4.77 4.61 0.15
C PRO A 36 -4.17 3.24 0.46
N VAL A 37 -2.85 3.17 0.64
CA VAL A 37 -2.13 1.95 1.02
C VAL A 37 -1.10 2.25 2.08
N VAL A 38 -1.18 1.51 3.18
CA VAL A 38 -0.22 1.59 4.29
C VAL A 38 0.23 0.19 4.66
N ILE A 39 1.55 0.02 4.79
CA ILE A 39 2.19 -1.25 5.17
C ILE A 39 3.01 -1.01 6.42
N GLY A 40 2.60 -1.64 7.52
CA GLY A 40 3.22 -1.52 8.83
C GLY A 40 4.10 -2.71 9.20
N ARG A 41 4.92 -2.49 10.23
CA ARG A 41 5.84 -3.44 10.86
C ARG A 41 5.13 -4.70 11.38
N GLY A 42 5.80 -5.85 11.29
CA GLY A 42 5.40 -7.12 11.90
C GLY A 42 6.14 -8.32 11.31
N SER A 43 6.24 -9.45 12.02
CA SER A 43 6.71 -10.71 11.42
C SER A 43 5.83 -11.14 10.25
N THR A 44 4.54 -10.81 10.36
CA THR A 44 3.56 -10.77 9.27
C THR A 44 3.28 -9.30 8.96
N PRO A 45 3.36 -8.85 7.70
CA PRO A 45 3.05 -7.47 7.32
C PRO A 45 1.67 -7.05 7.85
N GLN A 46 1.54 -5.81 8.32
CA GLN A 46 0.24 -5.24 8.71
C GLN A 46 -0.26 -4.33 7.60
N ILE A 47 -1.40 -4.63 7.01
CA ILE A 47 -1.92 -3.94 5.82
C ILE A 47 -3.17 -3.13 6.16
N TRP A 48 -3.20 -1.90 5.67
CA TRP A 48 -4.40 -1.07 5.56
C TRP A 48 -4.59 -0.62 4.12
N LEU A 49 -5.81 -0.73 3.62
CA LEU A 49 -6.20 -0.31 2.28
C LEU A 49 -7.49 0.50 2.32
N LYS A 50 -7.53 1.56 1.53
CA LYS A 50 -8.73 2.36 1.29
C LYS A 50 -9.08 2.37 -0.20
N ALA A 51 -10.37 2.36 -0.50
CA ALA A 51 -10.93 2.41 -1.85
C ALA A 51 -11.71 3.72 -2.05
N ILE A 52 -11.91 4.14 -3.29
CA ILE A 52 -12.87 5.23 -3.58
C ILE A 52 -14.28 4.73 -3.25
N GLY A 53 -14.90 5.32 -2.23
CA GLY A 53 -16.26 4.98 -1.78
C GLY A 53 -17.35 5.71 -2.56
N ASP A 54 -17.06 6.94 -2.97
CA ASP A 54 -17.94 7.77 -3.80
C ASP A 54 -17.11 8.48 -4.88
N SER A 55 -17.45 8.24 -6.14
CA SER A 55 -16.76 8.80 -7.31
C SER A 55 -16.95 10.31 -7.48
N THR A 56 -17.91 10.92 -6.78
CA THR A 56 -18.17 12.36 -6.82
C THR A 56 -17.35 13.12 -5.78
N THR A 57 -17.12 12.54 -4.60
CA THR A 57 -16.35 13.15 -3.51
C THR A 57 -14.89 12.70 -3.48
N ASN A 58 -14.54 11.62 -4.20
CA ASN A 58 -13.25 10.93 -4.10
C ASN A 58 -12.88 10.53 -2.66
N GLU A 59 -13.88 10.35 -1.80
CA GLU A 59 -13.66 9.95 -0.42
C GLU A 59 -13.12 8.52 -0.35
N LEU A 60 -12.06 8.33 0.43
CA LEU A 60 -11.41 7.04 0.62
C LEU A 60 -11.99 6.31 1.83
N VAL A 61 -12.68 5.19 1.58
CA VAL A 61 -13.27 4.34 2.63
C VAL A 61 -12.38 3.13 2.93
N PRO A 62 -12.25 2.70 4.20
CA PRO A 62 -11.43 1.55 4.56
C PRO A 62 -12.04 0.25 4.03
N ILE A 63 -11.22 -0.55 3.34
CA ILE A 63 -11.60 -1.87 2.83
C ILE A 63 -10.76 -3.00 3.45
N VAL A 64 -9.58 -2.66 3.95
CA VAL A 64 -8.76 -3.55 4.79
C VAL A 64 -8.25 -2.76 5.98
N GLU A 65 -8.46 -3.28 7.19
CA GLU A 65 -7.90 -2.74 8.42
C GLU A 65 -7.07 -3.80 9.15
N LYS A 66 -5.75 -3.58 9.23
CA LYS A 66 -4.81 -4.46 9.93
C LYS A 66 -5.00 -5.94 9.53
N ASN A 67 -4.95 -6.20 8.23
CA ASN A 67 -5.19 -7.52 7.60
C ASN A 67 -6.61 -8.09 7.73
N LYS A 68 -7.59 -7.33 8.25
CA LYS A 68 -9.00 -7.76 8.26
C LYS A 68 -9.72 -7.14 7.08
N SER A 69 -10.50 -7.95 6.37
CA SER A 69 -11.42 -7.46 5.34
C SER A 69 -12.58 -6.71 5.98
N MET A 70 -12.87 -5.51 5.49
CA MET A 70 -14.01 -4.69 5.90
C MET A 70 -15.18 -4.78 4.91
N HIS A 71 -15.01 -5.48 3.78
CA HIS A 71 -16.02 -5.58 2.74
C HIS A 71 -16.09 -7.01 2.15
N PRO A 72 -17.29 -7.60 1.92
CA PRO A 72 -17.43 -9.01 1.52
C PRO A 72 -16.68 -9.41 0.24
N ALA A 73 -16.51 -8.47 -0.70
CA ALA A 73 -15.77 -8.71 -1.94
C ALA A 73 -14.24 -8.78 -1.75
N ILE A 74 -13.74 -8.38 -0.58
CA ILE A 74 -12.31 -8.37 -0.26
C ILE A 74 -11.97 -9.63 0.52
N LYS A 75 -10.99 -10.38 0.02
CA LYS A 75 -10.41 -11.53 0.74
C LYS A 75 -8.99 -11.19 1.13
N VAL A 76 -8.69 -11.30 2.42
CA VAL A 76 -7.32 -11.20 2.93
C VAL A 76 -6.84 -12.58 3.32
N THR A 77 -5.74 -13.03 2.73
CA THR A 77 -5.08 -14.29 3.07
C THR A 77 -3.77 -13.98 3.77
N VAL A 78 -3.63 -14.48 5.00
CA VAL A 78 -2.45 -14.28 5.82
C VAL A 78 -1.72 -15.60 5.96
N ASN A 79 -0.44 -15.62 5.58
CA ASN A 79 0.47 -16.74 5.79
C ASN A 79 1.66 -16.22 6.61
N ASN A 80 2.32 -17.09 7.38
CA ASN A 80 3.44 -16.77 8.29
C ASN A 80 4.11 -15.39 8.11
N ASN A 81 4.75 -15.15 6.96
CA ASN A 81 5.42 -13.89 6.64
C ASN A 81 4.86 -13.15 5.41
N SER A 82 3.67 -13.49 4.92
CA SER A 82 3.09 -12.85 3.74
C SER A 82 1.60 -12.57 3.88
N VAL A 83 1.14 -11.52 3.19
CA VAL A 83 -0.27 -11.13 3.10
C VAL A 83 -0.64 -10.95 1.64
N LEU A 84 -1.72 -11.59 1.23
CA LEU A 84 -2.36 -11.40 -0.07
C LEU A 84 -3.72 -10.73 0.15
N VAL A 85 -4.00 -9.68 -0.62
CA VAL A 85 -5.33 -9.09 -0.70
C VAL A 85 -5.89 -9.36 -2.09
N LEU A 86 -7.12 -9.86 -2.14
CA LEU A 86 -7.82 -10.19 -3.36
C LEU A 86 -9.16 -9.47 -3.44
N ILE A 87 -9.56 -9.13 -4.67
CA ILE A 87 -10.89 -8.63 -5.01
C ILE A 87 -11.45 -9.53 -6.09
N SER A 88 -12.62 -10.13 -5.85
CA SER A 88 -13.28 -11.02 -6.82
C SER A 88 -12.38 -12.15 -7.35
N GLY A 89 -11.44 -12.63 -6.53
CA GLY A 89 -10.49 -13.69 -6.87
C GLY A 89 -9.19 -13.23 -7.52
N GLU A 90 -9.05 -11.96 -7.88
CA GLU A 90 -7.81 -11.38 -8.41
C GLU A 90 -6.94 -10.80 -7.29
N VAL A 91 -5.63 -11.07 -7.30
CA VAL A 91 -4.68 -10.50 -6.33
C VAL A 91 -4.42 -9.04 -6.67
N ILE A 92 -4.76 -8.13 -5.75
CA ILE A 92 -4.50 -6.69 -5.88
C ILE A 92 -3.30 -6.21 -5.06
N LEU A 93 -2.87 -6.99 -4.08
CA LEU A 93 -1.69 -6.68 -3.26
C LEU A 93 -1.05 -7.98 -2.79
N SER A 94 0.26 -8.08 -2.97
CA SER A 94 1.08 -9.16 -2.42
C SER A 94 2.24 -8.57 -1.65
N VAL A 95 2.30 -8.82 -0.34
CA VAL A 95 3.36 -8.31 0.55
C VAL A 95 4.02 -9.47 1.29
N LYS A 96 5.35 -9.45 1.37
CA LYS A 96 6.15 -10.41 2.12
C LYS A 96 7.14 -9.71 3.06
N ALA A 97 7.24 -10.17 4.28
CA ALA A 97 8.25 -9.77 5.25
C ALA A 97 9.53 -10.58 5.06
N THR A 98 10.67 -9.89 4.91
CA THR A 98 12.01 -10.50 5.03
C THR A 98 12.55 -10.39 6.46
N SER A 99 12.10 -9.39 7.20
CA SER A 99 12.28 -9.21 8.65
C SER A 99 11.08 -8.43 9.20
N GLN A 100 11.03 -8.19 10.51
CA GLN A 100 9.92 -7.43 11.11
C GLN A 100 9.74 -6.02 10.52
N ASP A 101 10.81 -5.41 10.04
CA ASP A 101 10.92 -4.01 9.61
C ASP A 101 11.30 -3.84 8.13
N VAL A 102 11.36 -4.94 7.38
CA VAL A 102 11.68 -4.96 5.95
C VAL A 102 10.62 -5.76 5.19
N MET A 103 9.92 -5.07 4.28
CA MET A 103 8.83 -5.64 3.48
C MET A 103 9.12 -5.53 1.99
N ILE A 104 8.61 -6.48 1.23
CA ILE A 104 8.65 -6.52 -0.23
C ILE A 104 7.21 -6.62 -0.75
N VAL A 105 6.85 -5.76 -1.70
CA VAL A 105 5.60 -5.77 -2.44
C VAL A 105 5.91 -6.14 -3.89
N ASP A 106 5.57 -7.38 -4.26
CA ASP A 106 5.88 -7.93 -5.59
C ASP A 106 4.74 -7.69 -6.59
N LYS A 107 3.53 -7.41 -6.10
CA LYS A 107 2.37 -7.04 -6.93
C LYS A 107 1.52 -6.01 -6.19
N LEU A 108 1.12 -4.98 -6.93
CA LEU A 108 0.16 -3.97 -6.52
C LEU A 108 -0.75 -3.66 -7.72
N ASP A 109 -2.06 -3.65 -7.53
CA ASP A 109 -3.00 -3.18 -8.53
C ASP A 109 -4.24 -2.62 -7.84
N LEU A 110 -4.26 -1.31 -7.65
CA LEU A 110 -5.37 -0.62 -6.99
C LEU A 110 -6.41 -0.07 -8.00
N ARG A 111 -6.29 -0.41 -9.29
CA ARG A 111 -7.27 -0.01 -10.30
C ARG A 111 -8.68 -0.54 -10.01
N PRO A 112 -8.85 -1.79 -9.53
CA PRO A 112 -10.18 -2.31 -9.14
C PRO A 112 -10.86 -1.52 -8.02
N ILE A 113 -10.12 -0.71 -7.26
CA ILE A 113 -10.63 0.14 -6.18
C ILE A 113 -10.63 1.64 -6.53
N GLY A 114 -10.51 1.95 -7.83
CA GLY A 114 -10.63 3.30 -8.37
C GLY A 114 -9.31 4.09 -8.42
N LEU A 115 -8.17 3.48 -8.10
CA LEU A 115 -6.89 4.19 -8.01
C LEU A 115 -5.96 3.80 -9.16
N ASN A 116 -5.48 4.78 -9.93
CA ASN A 116 -4.50 4.55 -10.99
C ASN A 116 -3.08 4.35 -10.43
N LEU A 117 -2.91 3.27 -9.66
CA LEU A 117 -1.70 2.87 -8.96
C LEU A 117 -1.55 1.34 -9.08
N TYR A 118 -0.56 0.89 -9.83
CA TYR A 118 -0.32 -0.53 -10.09
C TYR A 118 1.15 -0.80 -10.37
N GLY A 119 1.59 -2.04 -10.27
CA GLY A 119 2.98 -2.42 -10.49
C GLY A 119 3.26 -3.88 -10.18
N ASP A 120 4.42 -4.32 -10.62
CA ASP A 120 4.96 -5.66 -10.42
C ASP A 120 6.46 -5.59 -10.10
N THR A 121 7.14 -6.73 -10.05
CA THR A 121 8.58 -6.79 -9.74
C THR A 121 9.48 -5.97 -10.68
N SER A 122 8.98 -5.49 -11.82
CA SER A 122 9.74 -4.70 -12.80
C SER A 122 9.59 -3.19 -12.60
N SER A 123 8.38 -2.70 -12.25
CA SER A 123 8.08 -1.27 -12.20
C SER A 123 6.78 -0.96 -11.44
N LEU A 124 6.65 0.30 -11.03
CA LEU A 124 5.47 0.88 -10.39
C LEU A 124 4.93 2.01 -11.27
N SER A 125 3.67 1.95 -11.65
CA SER A 125 2.95 3.00 -12.36
C SER A 125 2.00 3.73 -11.43
N VAL A 126 2.11 5.06 -11.35
CA VAL A 126 1.34 5.93 -10.46
C VAL A 126 0.96 7.22 -11.17
N GLY A 127 -0.34 7.48 -11.33
CA GLY A 127 -0.85 8.74 -11.90
C GLY A 127 -0.24 9.10 -13.26
N GLY A 128 -0.06 8.10 -14.13
CA GLY A 128 0.53 8.27 -15.46
C GLY A 128 2.07 8.24 -15.51
N ASN A 129 2.76 8.26 -14.37
CA ASN A 129 4.21 8.12 -14.29
C ASN A 129 4.61 6.66 -14.06
N THR A 130 5.82 6.27 -14.49
CA THR A 130 6.38 4.93 -14.24
C THR A 130 7.73 5.05 -13.54
N PHE A 131 7.90 4.29 -12.46
CA PHE A 131 9.08 4.25 -11.61
C PHE A 131 9.66 2.84 -11.62
N SER A 132 10.93 2.70 -11.96
CA SER A 132 11.64 1.41 -11.95
C SER A 132 13.01 1.54 -11.31
N ARG A 133 13.35 0.61 -10.40
CA ARG A 133 14.67 0.54 -9.74
C ARG A 133 15.11 1.84 -9.05
N ASN A 134 14.17 2.66 -8.58
CA ASN A 134 14.50 3.87 -7.84
C ASN A 134 14.84 3.55 -6.38
N SER A 135 15.67 4.39 -5.76
CA SER A 135 15.98 4.34 -4.33
C SER A 135 15.68 5.68 -3.69
N MET A 136 14.81 5.67 -2.69
CA MET A 136 14.36 6.85 -1.96
C MET A 136 14.70 6.72 -0.48
N HIS A 137 15.12 7.85 0.10
CA HIS A 137 15.56 7.93 1.50
C HIS A 137 14.86 9.12 2.17
N GLY A 138 14.23 8.89 3.33
CA GLY A 138 13.58 9.94 4.13
C GLY A 138 12.15 9.59 4.55
N GLY A 139 11.72 10.11 5.71
CA GLY A 139 10.47 9.72 6.40
C GLY A 139 9.17 10.39 5.90
N GLY A 140 9.00 10.54 4.58
CA GLY A 140 7.88 11.27 3.97
C GLY A 140 6.94 10.43 3.11
N THR A 141 6.10 11.09 2.30
CA THR A 141 5.34 10.42 1.23
C THR A 141 6.10 10.56 -0.08
N LEU A 142 6.21 9.47 -0.84
CA LEU A 142 6.93 9.48 -2.11
C LEU A 142 6.18 10.28 -3.18
N ILE A 143 4.90 9.97 -3.40
CA ILE A 143 4.08 10.60 -4.43
C ILE A 143 2.85 11.22 -3.76
N GLY A 144 2.80 12.54 -3.71
CA GLY A 144 1.63 13.27 -3.25
C GLY A 144 0.81 13.77 -4.44
N PHE A 145 -0.45 13.37 -4.51
CA PHE A 145 -1.43 14.04 -5.36
C PHE A 145 -2.07 15.16 -4.54
N GLY A 146 -1.87 16.41 -5.00
CA GLY A 146 -2.57 17.56 -4.46
C GLY A 146 -4.07 17.41 -4.66
N ALA A 147 -4.85 17.81 -3.66
CA ALA A 147 -6.29 18.00 -3.78
C ALA A 147 -6.58 19.41 -4.29
#